data_AF-A0A355TZ89-F1
#
_entry.id   AF-A0A355TZ89-F1
#
_cell.length_a   1.000
_cell.length_b   1.000
_cell.length_c   1.000
_cell.angle_alpha   90.00
_cell.angle_beta   90.00
_cell.angle_gamma   90.00
#
_symmetry.space_group_name_H-M   'P 1'
#
loop_
_entity.id
_entity.type
_entity.pdbx_description
1 polymer ?
#
loop_
_entity_poly.entity_id
_entity_poly.type
_entity_poly.pdbx_seq_one_letter_code
_entity_poly.pdbx_strand_id
1 'polypeptide(L)' 'TIPYGETRSFEEVALAIGEPNSSKAVANALAHNPIPIFIPDHRVVGKDGSLNPSCSCLELRKFFLDLEKKYRDK' A
#
# COMPACT_ATOMS: atom_id res chain seq x y z
N THR A 1 7.15 -0.69 -9.51
CA THR A 1 7.79 -0.92 -8.19
C THR A 1 7.67 0.36 -7.37
N ILE A 2 7.39 0.29 -6.05
CA ILE A 2 7.16 1.50 -5.21
C ILE A 2 8.38 1.77 -4.33
N PRO A 3 9.06 2.92 -4.47
CA PRO A 3 10.22 3.29 -3.64
C PRO A 3 9.91 3.41 -2.15
N TYR A 4 10.96 3.39 -1.32
CA TYR A 4 10.85 3.62 0.12
C TYR A 4 10.40 5.06 0.41
N GLY A 5 9.42 5.24 1.30
CA GLY A 5 8.87 6.57 1.62
C GLY A 5 7.94 7.15 0.56
N GLU A 6 7.66 6.41 -0.52
CA GLU A 6 6.65 6.73 -1.51
C GLU A 6 5.40 5.87 -1.32
N THR A 7 4.25 6.44 -1.70
CA THR A 7 2.98 5.73 -1.74
C THR A 7 2.40 5.75 -3.14
N ARG A 8 1.57 4.74 -3.44
CA ARG A 8 0.72 4.72 -4.63
C ARG A 8 -0.70 4.40 -4.24
N SER A 9 -1.65 4.92 -5.00
CA SER A 9 -3.05 4.58 -4.85
C SER A 9 -3.35 3.19 -5.42
N PHE A 10 -4.41 2.53 -4.95
CA PHE A 10 -4.90 1.28 -5.55
C PHE A 10 -5.15 1.41 -7.06
N GLU A 11 -5.58 2.58 -7.51
CA GLU A 11 -5.82 2.89 -8.92
C GLU A 11 -4.51 3.03 -9.71
N GLU A 12 -3.50 3.72 -9.17
CA GLU A 12 -2.18 3.78 -9.82
C GLU A 12 -1.57 2.39 -9.97
N VAL A 13 -1.75 1.51 -8.98
CA VAL A 13 -1.30 0.12 -9.07
C VAL A 13 -2.10 -0.65 -10.12
N ALA A 14 -3.43 -0.50 -10.14
CA ALA A 14 -4.32 -1.12 -11.13
C ALA A 14 -3.97 -0.69 -12.57
N LEU A 15 -3.68 0.59 -12.77
CA LEU A 15 -3.19 1.15 -14.02
C LEU A 15 -1.82 0.56 -14.41
N ALA A 16 -0.89 0.47 -13.45
CA ALA A 16 0.46 -0.06 -13.70
C ALA A 16 0.47 -1.54 -14.11
N ILE A 17 -0.54 -2.32 -13.70
CA ILE A 17 -0.70 -3.73 -14.11
C ILE A 17 -1.55 -3.91 -15.38
N GLY A 18 -2.01 -2.82 -16.00
CA GLY A 18 -2.83 -2.86 -17.22
C GLY A 18 -4.32 -3.17 -16.99
N GLU A 19 -4.79 -3.11 -15.75
CA GLU A 19 -6.18 -3.40 -15.37
C GLU A 19 -6.81 -2.22 -14.61
N PRO A 20 -7.14 -1.09 -15.28
CA PRO A 20 -7.57 0.16 -14.64
C PRO A 20 -8.77 0.04 -13.70
N ASN A 21 -9.68 -0.90 -13.98
CA ASN A 21 -10.93 -1.10 -13.23
C ASN A 21 -10.77 -2.02 -12.01
N SER A 22 -9.55 -2.50 -11.74
CA SER A 22 -9.27 -3.56 -10.77
C SER A 22 -8.78 -3.05 -9.41
N SER A 23 -8.99 -1.77 -9.08
CA SER A 23 -8.59 -1.16 -7.78
C SER A 23 -9.07 -1.95 -6.56
N LYS A 24 -10.32 -2.46 -6.59
CA LYS A 24 -10.87 -3.29 -5.51
C LYS A 24 -10.19 -4.66 -5.41
N ALA A 25 -9.85 -5.27 -6.55
CA ALA A 25 -9.12 -6.53 -6.59
C ALA A 25 -7.68 -6.36 -6.08
N VAL A 26 -7.01 -5.25 -6.43
CA VAL A 26 -5.69 -4.88 -5.89
C VAL A 26 -5.76 -4.73 -4.37
N ALA A 27 -6.74 -3.98 -3.86
CA ALA A 27 -6.93 -3.85 -2.41
C ALA A 27 -7.16 -5.21 -1.74
N ASN A 28 -7.96 -6.09 -2.33
CA ASN A 28 -8.21 -7.41 -1.78
C ASN A 28 -6.96 -8.31 -1.79
N ALA A 29 -6.18 -8.29 -2.88
CA ALA A 29 -4.91 -9.03 -2.98
C ALA A 29 -3.91 -8.56 -1.90
N LEU A 30 -3.82 -7.25 -1.68
CA LEU A 30 -2.96 -6.68 -0.64
C LEU A 30 -3.46 -6.98 0.78
N ALA A 31 -4.76 -7.15 0.99
CA ALA A 31 -5.30 -7.55 2.30
C ALA A 31 -4.93 -8.99 2.67
N HIS A 32 -4.72 -9.86 1.67
CA HIS A 32 -4.37 -11.27 1.84
C HIS A 32 -2.87 -11.55 1.67
N ASN A 33 -2.02 -10.52 1.81
CA ASN A 33 -0.58 -10.69 1.72
C ASN A 33 -0.04 -11.59 2.85
N PRO A 34 0.56 -12.76 2.54
CA PRO A 34 1.04 -13.70 3.56
C PRO A 34 2.35 -13.26 4.23
N ILE A 35 3.09 -12.30 3.63
CA ILE A 35 4.38 -11.81 4.13
C ILE A 35 4.36 -10.27 4.13
N PRO A 36 3.63 -9.66 5.07
CA PRO A 36 3.68 -8.21 5.26
C PRO A 36 5.11 -7.77 5.54
N ILE A 37 5.48 -6.54 5.17
CA ILE A 37 6.84 -5.94 5.25
C ILE A 37 7.74 -6.28 4.07
N PHE A 38 7.98 -7.57 3.80
CA PHE A 38 8.87 -7.94 2.68
C PHE A 38 8.23 -7.54 1.34
N ILE A 39 6.94 -7.77 1.22
CA ILE A 39 6.09 -7.13 0.21
C ILE A 39 5.58 -5.83 0.84
N PRO A 40 5.95 -4.64 0.32
CA PRO A 40 5.61 -3.35 0.93
C PRO A 40 4.16 -2.95 0.62
N ASP A 41 3.21 -3.77 1.09
CA ASP A 41 1.78 -3.59 0.91
C ASP A 41 1.22 -2.36 1.64
N HIS A 42 1.89 -1.92 2.70
CA HIS A 42 1.59 -0.69 3.44
C HIS A 42 1.81 0.59 2.62
N ARG A 43 2.56 0.53 1.51
CA ARG A 43 2.78 1.67 0.61
C ARG A 43 1.63 1.91 -0.36
N VAL A 44 0.66 0.98 -0.43
CA VAL A 44 -0.52 1.14 -1.30
C VAL A 44 -1.71 1.64 -0.48
N VAL A 45 -2.25 2.78 -0.88
CA VAL A 45 -3.25 3.54 -0.13
C VAL A 45 -4.46 3.91 -1.01
N GLY A 46 -5.50 4.47 -0.42
CA GLY A 46 -6.60 5.11 -1.15
C GLY A 46 -6.14 6.39 -1.84
N LYS A 47 -6.94 6.91 -2.78
CA LYS A 47 -6.68 8.21 -3.44
C LYS A 47 -6.58 9.38 -2.45
N ASP A 48 -7.26 9.27 -1.33
CA ASP A 48 -7.26 10.20 -0.20
C ASP A 48 -6.14 9.93 0.83
N GLY A 49 -5.28 8.93 0.59
CA GLY A 49 -4.26 8.48 1.52
C GLY A 49 -4.76 7.55 2.62
N SER A 50 -6.03 7.10 2.56
CA SER A 50 -6.58 6.13 3.51
C SER A 50 -5.88 4.77 3.40
N LEU A 51 -5.69 4.10 4.54
CA LEU A 51 -5.20 2.72 4.56
C LEU A 51 -6.33 1.76 4.16
N ASN A 52 -5.97 0.61 3.58
CA ASN A 52 -6.94 -0.42 3.23
C ASN A 52 -7.68 -0.95 4.47
N PRO A 53 -8.98 -0.68 4.64
CA PRO A 53 -9.74 -1.06 5.83
C PRO A 53 -9.92 -2.57 5.97
N SER A 54 -9.78 -3.33 4.88
CA SER A 54 -9.91 -4.79 4.90
C SER A 54 -8.67 -5.52 5.41
N CYS A 55 -7.57 -4.80 5.69
CA CYS A 55 -6.39 -5.42 6.28
C CYS A 55 -6.53 -5.58 7.79
N SER A 56 -6.19 -6.76 8.30
CA SER A 56 -6.17 -7.07 9.74
C SER A 56 -5.09 -6.33 10.53
N CYS A 57 -4.11 -5.70 9.87
CA CYS A 57 -2.93 -5.10 10.51
C CYS A 57 -2.80 -3.58 10.25
N LEU A 58 -3.89 -2.82 10.38
CA LEU A 58 -3.90 -1.37 10.11
C LEU A 58 -2.85 -0.59 10.92
N GLU A 59 -2.73 -0.86 12.22
CA GLU A 59 -1.76 -0.17 13.09
C GLU A 59 -0.32 -0.42 12.66
N LEU A 60 -0.01 -1.66 12.26
CA LEU A 60 1.32 -2.03 11.79
C LEU A 60 1.66 -1.31 10.47
N ARG A 61 0.70 -1.24 9.55
CA ARG A 61 0.87 -0.52 8.28
C ARG A 61 1.11 0.96 8.52
N LYS A 62 0.35 1.57 9.43
CA LYS A 62 0.53 2.97 9.82
C LYS A 62 1.90 3.22 10.43
N PHE A 63 2.33 2.35 11.35
CA PHE A 63 3.66 2.42 11.94
C PHE A 63 4.77 2.38 10.90
N PHE A 64 4.71 1.45 9.94
CA PHE A 64 5.70 1.40 8.87
C PHE A 64 5.65 2.64 7.98
N LEU A 65 4.47 3.09 7.57
CA LEU A 65 4.32 4.30 6.77
C LEU A 65 4.94 5.53 7.45
N ASP A 66 4.70 5.69 8.75
CA ASP A 66 5.26 6.79 9.55
C ASP A 66 6.77 6.66 9.74
N LEU A 67 7.27 5.44 9.90
CA LEU A 67 8.70 5.15 9.95
C LEU A 67 9.37 5.51 8.61
N GLU A 68 8.79 5.12 7.48
CA GLU A 68 9.33 5.46 6.16
C GLU A 68 9.32 6.97 5.90
N LYS A 69 8.26 7.67 6.30
CA LYS A 69 8.22 9.15 6.23
C LYS A 69 9.31 9.79 7.08
N LYS A 70 9.59 9.25 8.26
CA LYS A 70 10.62 9.77 9.18
C LYS A 70 12.04 9.61 8.65
N TYR A 71 12.31 8.54 7.89
CA TYR A 71 13.65 8.19 7.42
C TYR A 71 13.84 8.35 5.90
N ARG A 72 12.89 8.96 5.19
CA ARG A 72 12.95 9.13 3.73
C ARG A 72 14.23 9.79 3.23
N ASP A 73 14.79 10.71 4.02
CA ASP A 73 15.92 11.58 3.65
C ASP A 73 17.19 11.34 4.49
N LYS A 74 17.26 10.22 5.22
CA LYS A 74 18.46 9.77 5.94
C LYS A 74 19.14 8.63 5.22
#